data_AF-A0A1F9MRN4-F1
#
_entry.id   AF-A0A1F9MRN4-F1
#
_cell.length_a   1.000
_cell.length_b   1.000
_cell.length_c   1.000
_cell.angle_alpha   90.00
_cell.angle_beta   90.00
_cell.angle_gamma   90.00
#
_symmetry.space_group_name_H-M   'P 1'
#
loop_
_entity.id
_entity.type
_entity.pdbx_description
1 polymer ?
#
loop_
_entity_poly.entity_id
_entity_poly.type
_entity_poly.pdbx_seq_one_letter_code
_entity_poly.pdbx_strand_id
1 'polypeptide(L)'
;MFIMEDYDRWKNQLFGALLFVQGVSGLQTWRGAWELSDRVDWFSGKLMPPMLTAVAVLFAVLLWKHLYEEWPQCRPADRKRFTWVFVLLVPGVALTSSFFGLMGQAATVAIEKDMTEIARVIAEDFGSAFRWRRQIEEQALALGQNSTTFDQFARQELKTGAFSGSRANGAVHTQMKQNANGFGAGAKVITDQRRETDALQGEADAFQAELNAIVADKTKTTAQRSLEVTNLLLEANPLLSQLSRTRIDVVRGILGTISMQQSIAPLSDSDELATRQDQVRGQIASMAAEVSLRIGKELTKLEKANKFKPTYYRVLGPFEAIIAHFDVAAPFCLLILAIDLLIPLAGLSILSFLYDKRRRGNKSADDNDSDNRPSATAERLAANLRAVKVQPTPRGN
;
A
#
# COMPACT_ATOMS: atom_id res chain seq x y z
N MET A 1 -26.10 -29.13 44.75
CA MET A 1 -26.62 -27.75 44.69
C MET A 1 -25.61 -26.77 44.08
N PHE A 2 -24.34 -26.72 44.54
CA PHE A 2 -23.29 -25.82 43.99
C PHE A 2 -23.06 -25.88 42.46
N ILE A 3 -23.13 -27.06 41.82
CA ILE A 3 -22.86 -27.21 40.37
C ILE A 3 -23.98 -26.61 39.48
N MET A 4 -25.22 -26.51 39.99
CA MET A 4 -26.34 -25.93 39.24
C MET A 4 -26.25 -24.40 39.15
N GLU A 5 -25.89 -23.77 40.27
CA GLU A 5 -25.78 -22.31 40.38
C GLU A 5 -24.61 -21.79 39.53
N ASP A 6 -23.54 -22.57 39.41
CA ASP A 6 -22.40 -22.24 38.56
C ASP A 6 -22.75 -22.25 37.06
N TYR A 7 -23.53 -23.23 36.58
CA TYR A 7 -23.85 -23.32 35.14
C TYR A 7 -24.69 -22.12 34.66
N ASP A 8 -25.76 -21.77 35.39
CA ASP A 8 -26.65 -20.67 35.00
C ASP A 8 -25.94 -19.31 35.13
N ARG A 9 -25.06 -19.16 36.14
CA ARG A 9 -24.19 -17.98 36.27
C ARG A 9 -23.23 -17.85 35.08
N TRP A 10 -22.52 -18.92 34.72
CA TRP A 10 -21.60 -18.93 33.58
C TRP A 10 -22.33 -18.70 32.25
N LYS A 11 -23.53 -19.29 32.08
CA LYS A 11 -24.38 -19.07 30.91
C LYS A 11 -24.73 -17.58 30.76
N ASN A 12 -25.18 -16.95 31.84
CA ASN A 12 -25.54 -15.52 31.82
C ASN A 12 -24.32 -14.62 31.58
N GLN A 13 -23.16 -14.95 32.16
CA GLN A 13 -21.91 -14.21 31.93
C GLN A 13 -21.40 -14.33 30.50
N LEU A 14 -21.39 -15.54 29.94
CA LEU A 14 -20.98 -15.78 28.55
C LEU A 14 -21.96 -15.14 27.57
N PHE A 15 -23.26 -15.15 27.87
CA PHE A 15 -24.25 -14.45 27.05
C PHE A 15 -24.09 -12.92 27.12
N GLY A 16 -23.79 -12.37 28.30
CA GLY A 16 -23.45 -10.94 28.43
C GLY A 16 -22.19 -10.56 27.64
N ALA A 17 -21.16 -11.40 27.68
CA ALA A 17 -19.96 -11.23 26.87
C ALA A 17 -20.24 -11.32 25.36
N LEU A 18 -21.10 -12.26 24.94
CA LEU A 18 -21.56 -12.36 23.56
C LEU A 18 -22.27 -11.09 23.10
N LEU A 19 -23.22 -10.55 23.88
CA LEU A 19 -23.91 -9.30 23.54
C LEU A 19 -22.93 -8.13 23.40
N PHE A 20 -21.94 -8.04 24.29
CA PHE A 20 -20.89 -7.03 24.20
C PHE A 20 -20.06 -7.18 22.91
N VAL A 21 -19.62 -8.40 22.58
CA VAL A 21 -18.83 -8.69 21.37
C VAL A 21 -19.64 -8.41 20.10
N GLN A 22 -20.92 -8.77 20.06
CA GLN A 22 -21.81 -8.48 18.94
C GLN A 22 -22.10 -6.98 18.80
N GLY A 23 -22.17 -6.25 19.92
CA GLY A 23 -22.24 -4.79 19.92
C GLY A 23 -20.98 -4.14 19.33
N VAL A 24 -19.80 -4.67 19.68
CA VAL A 24 -18.53 -4.25 19.08
C VAL A 24 -18.51 -4.57 17.59
N SER A 25 -18.86 -5.79 17.19
CA SER A 25 -18.96 -6.19 15.78
C SER A 25 -19.89 -5.26 14.99
N GLY A 26 -21.08 -4.98 15.53
CA GLY A 26 -22.02 -4.04 14.94
C GLY A 26 -21.46 -2.64 14.74
N LEU A 27 -20.72 -2.10 15.72
CA LEU A 27 -20.05 -0.81 15.54
C LEU A 27 -19.00 -0.84 14.42
N GLN A 28 -18.31 -1.97 14.23
CA GLN A 28 -17.33 -2.15 13.16
C GLN A 28 -17.99 -2.28 11.79
N THR A 29 -19.04 -3.09 11.68
CA THR A 29 -19.85 -3.25 10.46
C THR A 29 -20.49 -1.93 10.05
N TRP A 30 -21.01 -1.16 11.01
CA TRP A 30 -21.59 0.15 10.74
C TRP A 30 -20.55 1.11 10.18
N ARG A 31 -19.36 1.17 10.79
CA ARG A 31 -18.25 1.98 10.29
C ARG A 31 -17.83 1.58 8.87
N GLY A 32 -17.67 0.29 8.61
CA GLY A 32 -17.28 -0.18 7.27
C GLY A 32 -18.36 0.04 6.20
N ALA A 33 -19.62 -0.18 6.54
CA ALA A 33 -20.74 0.11 5.64
C ALA A 33 -20.89 1.61 5.37
N TRP A 34 -20.58 2.46 6.36
CA TRP A 34 -20.54 3.91 6.21
C TRP A 34 -19.38 4.37 5.31
N GLU A 35 -18.21 3.75 5.42
CA GLU A 35 -17.04 4.07 4.60
C GLU A 35 -17.20 3.61 3.14
N LEU A 36 -17.90 2.50 2.90
CA LEU A 36 -18.19 1.97 1.56
C LEU A 36 -19.34 2.70 0.85
N SER A 37 -20.20 3.37 1.61
CA SER A 37 -21.34 4.06 1.04
C SER A 37 -20.89 5.34 0.36
N ASP A 38 -20.84 5.31 -0.97
CA ASP A 38 -20.54 6.46 -1.79
C ASP A 38 -21.58 7.55 -1.51
N ARG A 39 -21.12 8.73 -1.07
CA ARG A 39 -21.90 9.75 -0.34
C ARG A 39 -22.89 10.54 -1.22
N VAL A 40 -23.47 9.94 -2.23
CA VAL A 40 -24.22 10.66 -3.26
C VAL A 40 -25.70 10.81 -2.89
N ASP A 41 -26.33 9.81 -2.25
CA ASP A 41 -27.76 9.84 -1.90
C ASP A 41 -28.03 9.62 -0.40
N TRP A 42 -29.09 10.25 0.12
CA TRP A 42 -29.45 10.14 1.54
C TRP A 42 -29.77 8.70 1.96
N PHE A 43 -30.37 7.92 1.05
CA PHE A 43 -30.83 6.56 1.33
C PHE A 43 -29.68 5.56 1.34
N SER A 44 -28.84 5.55 0.29
CA SER A 44 -27.64 4.71 0.23
C SER A 44 -26.57 5.17 1.22
N GLY A 45 -26.42 6.49 1.41
CA GLY A 45 -25.44 7.16 2.26
C GLY A 45 -25.67 7.03 3.76
N LYS A 46 -26.91 7.28 4.21
CA LYS A 46 -27.20 7.51 5.63
C LYS A 46 -28.14 6.48 6.25
N LEU A 47 -29.05 5.90 5.45
CA LEU A 47 -30.08 4.99 5.97
C LEU A 47 -29.70 3.51 5.80
N MET A 48 -29.20 3.13 4.62
CA MET A 48 -28.88 1.73 4.29
C MET A 48 -27.77 1.14 5.17
N PRO A 49 -26.64 1.84 5.46
CA PRO A 49 -25.56 1.28 6.29
C PRO A 49 -25.99 0.91 7.72
N PRO A 50 -26.66 1.80 8.49
CA PRO A 50 -27.14 1.43 9.82
C PRO A 50 -28.25 0.38 9.78
N MET A 51 -29.11 0.37 8.75
CA MET A 51 -30.17 -0.63 8.61
C MET A 51 -29.60 -2.03 8.33
N LEU A 52 -28.68 -2.17 7.38
CA LEU A 52 -27.97 -3.42 7.10
C LEU A 52 -27.23 -3.92 8.34
N THR A 53 -26.54 -3.01 9.04
CA THR A 53 -25.81 -3.35 10.24
C THR A 53 -26.73 -3.81 11.36
N ALA A 54 -27.83 -3.10 11.60
CA ALA A 54 -28.81 -3.47 12.63
C ALA A 54 -29.43 -4.85 12.33
N VAL A 55 -29.77 -5.14 11.07
CA VAL A 55 -30.29 -6.44 10.65
C VAL A 55 -29.24 -7.54 10.83
N ALA A 56 -27.99 -7.30 10.41
CA ALA A 56 -26.91 -8.26 10.54
C ALA A 56 -26.59 -8.60 12.01
N VAL A 57 -26.47 -7.58 12.86
CA VAL A 57 -26.22 -7.74 14.31
C VAL A 57 -27.40 -8.43 14.99
N LEU A 58 -28.63 -8.04 14.68
CA LEU A 58 -29.82 -8.69 15.25
C LEU A 58 -29.86 -10.17 14.87
N PHE A 59 -29.62 -10.50 13.61
CA PHE A 59 -29.59 -11.88 13.14
C PHE A 59 -28.45 -12.68 13.79
N ALA A 60 -27.27 -12.09 13.93
CA ALA A 60 -26.14 -12.70 14.63
C ALA A 60 -26.45 -12.96 16.11
N VAL A 61 -27.02 -11.98 16.82
CA VAL A 61 -27.40 -12.12 18.24
C VAL A 61 -28.47 -13.20 18.40
N LEU A 62 -29.50 -13.20 17.56
CA LEU A 62 -30.56 -14.21 17.61
C LEU A 62 -30.02 -15.61 17.32
N LEU A 63 -29.16 -15.74 16.30
CA LEU A 63 -28.49 -17.00 15.97
C LEU A 63 -27.65 -17.50 17.14
N TRP A 64 -26.73 -16.67 17.65
CA TRP A 64 -25.85 -17.07 18.74
C TRP A 64 -26.63 -17.35 20.02
N LYS A 65 -27.67 -16.56 20.34
CA LYS A 65 -28.57 -16.85 21.46
C LYS A 65 -29.18 -18.24 21.34
N HIS A 66 -29.78 -18.54 20.19
CA HIS A 66 -30.40 -19.84 19.93
C HIS A 66 -29.39 -20.98 20.03
N LEU A 67 -28.17 -20.80 19.49
CA LEU A 67 -27.07 -21.76 19.61
C LEU A 67 -26.66 -21.98 21.07
N TYR A 68 -26.52 -20.93 21.88
CA TYR A 68 -26.14 -21.04 23.30
C TYR A 68 -27.23 -21.71 24.16
N GLU A 69 -28.50 -21.53 23.79
CA GLU A 69 -29.62 -22.15 24.51
C GLU A 69 -29.79 -23.63 24.14
N GLU A 70 -29.74 -23.97 22.86
CA GLU A 70 -30.13 -25.31 22.38
C GLU A 70 -28.94 -26.27 22.23
N TRP A 71 -27.78 -25.79 21.77
CA TRP A 71 -26.63 -26.66 21.45
C TRP A 71 -26.15 -27.55 22.60
N PRO A 72 -25.99 -27.05 23.84
CA PRO A 72 -25.52 -27.88 24.95
C PRO A 72 -26.52 -29.02 25.26
N GLN A 73 -27.80 -28.77 25.01
CA GLN A 73 -28.91 -29.67 25.37
C GLN A 73 -29.20 -30.71 24.28
N CYS A 74 -28.69 -30.52 23.05
CA CYS A 74 -28.94 -31.43 21.94
C CYS A 74 -28.46 -32.86 22.23
N ARG A 75 -29.33 -33.84 21.95
CA ARG A 75 -28.97 -35.26 21.99
C ARG A 75 -27.94 -35.57 20.90
N PRO A 76 -27.12 -36.63 21.05
CA PRO A 76 -26.09 -36.97 20.05
C PRO A 76 -26.62 -37.16 18.62
N ALA A 77 -27.85 -37.66 18.47
CA ALA A 77 -28.51 -37.84 17.17
C ALA A 77 -28.92 -36.51 16.52
N ASP A 78 -29.42 -35.57 17.32
CA ASP A 78 -29.85 -34.24 16.85
C ASP A 78 -28.66 -33.30 16.64
N ARG A 79 -27.55 -33.52 17.37
CA ARG A 79 -26.30 -32.77 17.23
C ARG A 79 -25.77 -32.84 15.79
N LYS A 80 -25.90 -33.96 15.08
CA LYS A 80 -25.52 -34.05 13.66
C LYS A 80 -26.32 -33.10 12.74
N ARG A 81 -27.63 -32.96 12.97
CA ARG A 81 -28.49 -32.03 12.19
C ARG A 81 -28.17 -30.59 12.55
N PHE A 82 -27.96 -30.31 13.83
CA PHE A 82 -27.56 -29.01 14.32
C PHE A 82 -26.17 -28.60 13.83
N THR A 83 -25.22 -29.54 13.69
CA THR A 83 -23.90 -29.28 13.06
C THR A 83 -24.06 -28.85 11.61
N TRP A 84 -25.01 -29.41 10.84
CA TRP A 84 -25.25 -28.96 9.46
C TRP A 84 -25.81 -27.54 9.40
N VAL A 85 -26.75 -27.19 10.29
CA VAL A 85 -27.24 -25.81 10.44
C VAL A 85 -26.09 -24.88 10.85
N PHE A 86 -25.22 -25.31 11.75
CA PHE A 86 -24.03 -24.58 12.16
C PHE A 86 -23.09 -24.32 10.98
N VAL A 87 -22.78 -25.37 10.21
CA VAL A 87 -21.89 -25.30 9.04
C VAL A 87 -22.48 -24.47 7.90
N LEU A 88 -23.80 -24.40 7.74
CA LEU A 88 -24.44 -23.58 6.70
C LEU A 88 -24.62 -22.12 7.12
N LEU A 89 -25.00 -21.88 8.36
CA LEU A 89 -25.57 -20.60 8.78
C LEU A 89 -24.54 -19.70 9.47
N VAL A 90 -23.60 -20.29 10.23
CA VAL A 90 -22.51 -19.53 10.86
C VAL A 90 -21.57 -18.91 9.83
N PRO A 91 -21.16 -19.58 8.73
CA PRO A 91 -20.39 -18.92 7.68
C PRO A 91 -21.15 -17.80 7.00
N GLY A 92 -22.46 -17.92 6.79
CA GLY A 92 -23.26 -16.83 6.22
C GLY A 92 -23.21 -15.55 7.07
N VAL A 93 -23.44 -15.69 8.37
CA VAL A 93 -23.42 -14.56 9.31
C VAL A 93 -22.01 -14.00 9.51
N ALA A 94 -21.03 -14.87 9.70
CA ALA A 94 -19.63 -14.48 9.83
C ALA A 94 -19.15 -13.79 8.55
N LEU A 95 -19.49 -14.31 7.36
CA LEU A 95 -19.12 -13.68 6.09
C LEU A 95 -19.73 -12.30 5.96
N THR A 96 -20.99 -12.06 6.37
CA THR A 96 -21.59 -10.73 6.18
C THR A 96 -20.99 -9.72 7.17
N SER A 97 -20.95 -10.05 8.45
CA SER A 97 -20.44 -9.16 9.50
C SER A 97 -18.93 -8.92 9.37
N SER A 98 -18.17 -9.99 9.15
CA SER A 98 -16.72 -9.91 9.03
C SER A 98 -16.30 -9.26 7.73
N PHE A 99 -17.06 -9.41 6.64
CA PHE A 99 -16.78 -8.71 5.39
C PHE A 99 -16.87 -7.19 5.59
N PHE A 100 -17.97 -6.68 6.15
CA PHE A 100 -18.09 -5.23 6.36
C PHE A 100 -17.11 -4.70 7.41
N GLY A 101 -16.84 -5.45 8.48
CA GLY A 101 -15.80 -5.08 9.44
C GLY A 101 -14.42 -4.99 8.79
N LEU A 102 -14.09 -5.95 7.91
CA LEU A 102 -12.81 -6.04 7.20
C LEU A 102 -12.67 -4.93 6.17
N MET A 103 -13.74 -4.66 5.42
CA MET A 103 -13.78 -3.58 4.46
C MET A 103 -13.76 -2.18 5.10
N GLY A 104 -14.18 -2.04 6.35
CA GLY A 104 -14.01 -0.79 7.09
C GLY A 104 -12.58 -0.63 7.61
N GLN A 105 -12.19 -1.48 8.56
CA GLN A 105 -10.95 -1.26 9.30
C GLN A 105 -9.70 -1.67 8.53
N ALA A 106 -9.69 -2.89 7.99
CA ALA A 106 -8.51 -3.41 7.30
C ALA A 106 -8.27 -2.67 5.99
N ALA A 107 -9.34 -2.36 5.23
CA ALA A 107 -9.20 -1.57 4.01
C ALA A 107 -8.75 -0.14 4.29
N THR A 108 -9.30 0.53 5.32
CA THR A 108 -8.89 1.90 5.65
C THR A 108 -7.39 1.96 5.95
N VAL A 109 -6.87 1.06 6.77
CA VAL A 109 -5.43 1.03 7.10
C VAL A 109 -4.59 0.69 5.88
N ALA A 110 -5.04 -0.27 5.06
CA ALA A 110 -4.34 -0.65 3.84
C ALA A 110 -4.29 0.50 2.82
N ILE A 111 -5.39 1.23 2.62
CA ILE A 111 -5.46 2.40 1.74
C ILE A 111 -4.58 3.54 2.29
N GLU A 112 -4.56 3.77 3.60
CA GLU A 112 -3.65 4.76 4.20
C GLU A 112 -2.18 4.43 3.93
N LYS A 113 -1.80 3.15 4.06
CA LYS A 113 -0.45 2.69 3.71
C LYS A 113 -0.17 2.88 2.22
N ASP A 114 -1.12 2.51 1.36
CA ASP A 114 -1.00 2.65 -0.09
C ASP A 114 -0.78 4.10 -0.53
N MET A 115 -1.60 5.04 -0.04
CA MET A 115 -1.44 6.47 -0.33
C MET A 115 -0.08 7.00 0.13
N THR A 116 0.39 6.56 1.30
CA THR A 116 1.70 6.95 1.84
C THR A 116 2.84 6.40 0.98
N GLU A 117 2.71 5.15 0.52
CA GLU A 117 3.69 4.53 -0.36
C GLU A 117 3.74 5.20 -1.73
N ILE A 118 2.58 5.50 -2.33
CA ILE A 118 2.50 6.25 -3.58
C ILE A 118 3.17 7.61 -3.43
N ALA A 119 2.88 8.35 -2.35
CA ALA A 119 3.51 9.65 -2.09
C ALA A 119 5.04 9.54 -1.96
N ARG A 120 5.54 8.46 -1.35
CA ARG A 120 6.98 8.17 -1.25
C ARG A 120 7.59 7.86 -2.62
N VAL A 121 6.94 7.01 -3.42
CA VAL A 121 7.41 6.62 -4.75
C VAL A 121 7.48 7.84 -5.67
N ILE A 122 6.46 8.70 -5.65
CA ILE A 122 6.45 9.93 -6.45
C ILE A 122 7.56 10.89 -6.03
N ALA A 123 7.78 11.06 -4.71
CA ALA A 123 8.90 11.87 -4.22
C ALA A 123 10.26 11.32 -4.68
N GLU A 124 10.41 9.99 -4.69
CA GLU A 124 11.61 9.31 -5.17
C GLU A 124 11.80 9.51 -6.69
N ASP A 125 10.73 9.41 -7.47
CA ASP A 125 10.73 9.62 -8.92
C ASP A 125 11.09 11.08 -9.26
N PHE A 126 10.45 12.06 -8.63
CA PHE A 126 10.81 13.48 -8.76
C PHE A 126 12.27 13.73 -8.36
N GLY A 127 12.69 13.23 -7.20
CA GLY A 127 14.06 13.38 -6.72
C GLY A 127 15.09 12.78 -7.69
N SER A 128 14.77 11.64 -8.32
CA SER A 128 15.63 11.04 -9.34
C SER A 128 15.68 11.86 -10.62
N ALA A 129 14.56 12.47 -11.04
CA ALA A 129 14.48 13.35 -12.20
C ALA A 129 15.32 14.61 -12.02
N PHE A 130 15.26 15.24 -10.84
CA PHE A 130 16.09 16.40 -10.52
C PHE A 130 17.59 16.06 -10.46
N ARG A 131 17.96 14.90 -9.89
CA ARG A 131 19.37 14.45 -9.88
C ARG A 131 19.89 14.24 -11.30
N TRP A 132 19.11 13.61 -12.15
CA TRP A 132 19.46 13.42 -13.56
C TRP A 132 19.60 14.76 -14.31
N ARG A 133 18.71 15.72 -14.07
CA ARG A 133 18.82 17.09 -14.62
C ARG A 133 20.09 17.80 -14.19
N ARG A 134 20.44 17.75 -12.90
CA ARG A 134 21.69 18.33 -12.39
C ARG A 134 22.91 17.73 -13.07
N GLN A 135 22.94 16.42 -13.35
CA GLN A 135 24.05 15.80 -14.07
C GLN A 135 24.20 16.33 -15.50
N ILE A 136 23.09 16.71 -16.15
CA ILE A 136 23.12 17.38 -17.47
C ILE A 136 23.64 18.82 -17.31
N GLU A 137 23.20 19.54 -16.28
CA GLU A 137 23.68 20.89 -15.98
C GLU A 137 25.18 20.94 -15.67
N GLU A 138 25.73 19.91 -15.04
CA GLU A 138 27.18 19.77 -14.84
C GLU A 138 27.94 19.73 -16.18
N GLN A 139 27.34 19.18 -17.25
CA GLN A 139 27.94 19.22 -18.59
C GLN A 139 27.94 20.63 -19.18
N ALA A 140 27.02 21.51 -18.78
CA ALA A 140 27.02 22.91 -19.19
C ALA A 140 28.27 23.64 -18.67
N LEU A 141 28.70 23.33 -17.45
CA LEU A 141 29.92 23.89 -16.88
C LEU A 141 31.15 23.44 -17.69
N ALA A 142 31.22 22.15 -18.05
CA ALA A 142 32.30 21.64 -18.89
C ALA A 142 32.33 22.32 -20.28
N LEU A 143 31.17 22.53 -20.90
CA LEU A 143 31.06 23.28 -22.16
C LEU A 143 31.51 24.74 -22.00
N GLY A 144 31.09 25.43 -20.93
CA GLY A 144 31.48 26.81 -20.66
C GLY A 144 32.98 26.98 -20.38
N GLN A 145 33.59 26.02 -19.68
CA GLN A 145 35.05 25.99 -19.47
C GLN A 145 35.79 25.85 -20.79
N ASN A 146 35.39 24.90 -21.65
CA ASN A 146 36.01 24.72 -22.96
C ASN A 146 35.82 25.96 -23.86
N SER A 147 34.63 26.58 -23.83
CA SER A 147 34.36 27.85 -24.52
C SER A 147 35.35 28.94 -24.10
N THR A 148 35.55 29.10 -22.79
CA THR A 148 36.49 30.09 -22.23
C THR A 148 37.93 29.80 -22.64
N THR A 149 38.35 28.54 -22.59
CA THR A 149 39.70 28.12 -23.01
C THR A 149 39.96 28.44 -24.48
N PHE A 150 39.02 28.10 -25.39
CA PHE A 150 39.16 28.42 -26.80
C PHE A 150 39.12 29.93 -27.09
N ASP A 151 38.33 30.72 -26.34
CA ASP A 151 38.34 32.19 -26.46
C ASP A 151 39.69 32.78 -26.00
N GLN A 152 40.28 32.26 -24.93
CA GLN A 152 41.61 32.66 -24.47
C GLN A 152 42.69 32.35 -25.51
N PHE A 153 42.67 31.15 -26.10
CA PHE A 153 43.59 30.78 -27.17
C PHE A 153 43.40 31.67 -28.41
N ALA A 154 42.15 31.97 -28.78
CA ALA A 154 41.87 32.91 -29.87
C ALA A 154 42.45 34.30 -29.58
N ARG A 155 42.24 34.85 -28.38
CA ARG A 155 42.79 36.17 -27.98
C ARG A 155 44.32 36.17 -27.93
N GLN A 156 44.93 35.09 -27.47
CA GLN A 156 46.38 34.94 -27.47
C GLN A 156 46.91 34.95 -28.90
N GLU A 157 46.29 34.15 -29.78
CA GLU A 157 46.65 34.09 -31.20
C GLU A 157 46.54 35.45 -31.88
N LEU A 158 45.47 36.19 -31.62
CA LEU A 158 45.27 37.53 -32.18
C LEU A 158 46.39 38.51 -31.75
N LYS A 159 46.84 38.42 -30.49
CA LYS A 159 47.84 39.34 -29.91
C LYS A 159 49.26 38.99 -30.32
N THR A 160 49.60 37.71 -30.34
CA THR A 160 50.99 37.27 -30.44
C THR A 160 51.31 36.52 -31.73
N GLY A 161 50.30 35.95 -32.41
CA GLY A 161 50.52 34.98 -33.49
C GLY A 161 51.25 33.72 -33.00
N ALA A 162 51.09 33.36 -31.71
CA ALA A 162 51.86 32.30 -31.08
C ALA A 162 51.72 30.94 -31.79
N PHE A 163 50.58 30.68 -32.41
CA PHE A 163 50.29 29.40 -33.05
C PHE A 163 50.52 29.45 -34.57
N SER A 164 49.96 30.45 -35.28
CA SER A 164 50.13 30.57 -36.75
C SER A 164 51.43 31.25 -37.19
N GLY A 165 52.16 31.91 -36.29
CA GLY A 165 53.32 32.74 -36.63
C GLY A 165 52.99 34.12 -37.22
N SER A 166 51.70 34.45 -37.39
CA SER A 166 51.22 35.72 -37.94
C SER A 166 50.27 36.42 -36.97
N ARG A 167 50.48 37.72 -36.72
CA ARG A 167 49.55 38.52 -35.91
C ARG A 167 48.37 38.98 -36.76
N ALA A 168 47.18 39.01 -36.17
CA ALA A 168 45.95 39.57 -36.75
C ALA A 168 45.37 38.91 -38.03
N ASN A 169 46.11 38.03 -38.71
CA ASN A 169 45.62 37.28 -39.88
C ASN A 169 45.75 35.78 -39.63
N GLY A 170 44.63 35.12 -39.35
CA GLY A 170 44.67 33.67 -39.12
C GLY A 170 43.31 33.01 -39.15
N ALA A 171 43.15 32.09 -40.10
CA ALA A 171 42.10 31.08 -40.08
C ALA A 171 42.11 30.28 -38.75
N VAL A 172 43.28 30.17 -38.10
CA VAL A 172 43.48 29.63 -36.74
C VAL A 172 42.64 30.37 -35.70
N HIS A 173 42.76 31.71 -35.62
CA HIS A 173 41.97 32.53 -34.69
C HIS A 173 40.47 32.39 -34.97
N THR A 174 40.06 32.44 -36.24
CA THR A 174 38.66 32.31 -36.62
C THR A 174 38.09 30.97 -36.19
N GLN A 175 38.84 29.87 -36.38
CA GLN A 175 38.44 28.54 -35.97
C GLN A 175 38.36 28.40 -34.43
N MET A 176 39.35 28.90 -33.69
CA MET A 176 39.28 28.91 -32.22
C MET A 176 38.07 29.70 -31.71
N LYS A 177 37.78 30.85 -32.31
CA LYS A 177 36.62 31.68 -31.96
C LYS A 177 35.29 30.99 -32.32
N GLN A 178 35.22 30.29 -33.45
CA GLN A 178 34.06 29.49 -33.82
C GLN A 178 33.82 28.35 -32.82
N ASN A 179 34.87 27.63 -32.42
CA ASN A 179 34.80 26.59 -31.38
C ASN A 179 34.33 27.18 -30.05
N ALA A 180 34.92 28.31 -29.63
CA ALA A 180 34.53 29.01 -28.41
C ALA A 180 33.03 29.37 -28.42
N ASN A 181 32.54 29.93 -29.52
CA ASN A 181 31.13 30.27 -29.70
C ASN A 181 30.23 29.04 -29.70
N GLY A 182 30.64 27.94 -30.35
CA GLY A 182 29.89 26.69 -30.39
C GLY A 182 29.73 26.06 -29.02
N PHE A 183 30.83 25.89 -28.27
CA PHE A 183 30.78 25.39 -26.90
C PHE A 183 29.99 26.34 -25.97
N GLY A 184 30.12 27.65 -26.15
CA GLY A 184 29.36 28.65 -25.40
C GLY A 184 27.87 28.59 -25.68
N ALA A 185 27.47 28.38 -26.94
CA ALA A 185 26.08 28.18 -27.33
C ALA A 185 25.50 26.89 -26.70
N GLY A 186 26.26 25.79 -26.72
CA GLY A 186 25.86 24.55 -26.05
C GLY A 186 25.67 24.73 -24.54
N ALA A 187 26.61 25.42 -23.88
CA ALA A 187 26.50 25.74 -22.45
C ALA A 187 25.26 26.60 -22.15
N LYS A 188 25.00 27.60 -23.01
CA LYS A 188 23.83 28.48 -22.88
C LYS A 188 22.52 27.70 -23.03
N VAL A 189 22.40 26.79 -23.99
CA VAL A 189 21.19 25.97 -24.18
C VAL A 189 20.83 25.18 -22.91
N ILE A 190 21.83 24.56 -22.26
CA ILE A 190 21.59 23.83 -21.01
C ILE A 190 21.32 24.79 -19.84
N THR A 191 22.00 25.94 -19.80
CA THR A 191 21.80 26.95 -18.74
C THR A 191 20.41 27.59 -18.82
N ASP A 192 19.92 27.90 -20.02
CA ASP A 192 18.56 28.43 -20.22
C ASP A 192 17.50 27.40 -19.78
N GLN A 193 17.79 26.11 -20.00
CA GLN A 193 16.96 25.01 -19.53
C GLN A 193 16.92 24.89 -18.00
N ARG A 194 17.96 25.33 -17.27
CA ARG A 194 17.95 25.34 -15.80
C ARG A 194 16.81 26.17 -15.21
N ARG A 195 16.48 27.31 -15.82
CA ARG A 195 15.36 28.15 -15.36
C ARG A 195 14.02 27.43 -15.49
N GLU A 196 13.85 26.64 -16.55
CA GLU A 196 12.67 25.77 -16.73
C GLU A 196 12.66 24.67 -15.66
N THR A 197 13.82 24.05 -15.38
CA THR A 197 13.96 23.04 -14.31
C THR A 197 13.63 23.59 -12.93
N ASP A 198 14.12 24.79 -12.57
CA ASP A 198 13.88 25.41 -11.27
C ASP A 198 12.39 25.74 -11.08
N ALA A 199 11.69 26.16 -12.14
CA ALA A 199 10.24 26.37 -12.10
C ALA A 199 9.47 25.07 -11.90
N LEU A 200 9.83 24.02 -12.65
CA LEU A 200 9.24 22.68 -12.49
C LEU A 200 9.55 22.08 -11.11
N GLN A 201 10.68 22.43 -10.50
CA GLN A 201 10.99 22.04 -9.12
C GLN A 201 10.01 22.68 -8.14
N GLY A 202 9.72 23.96 -8.29
CA GLY A 202 8.70 24.63 -7.47
C GLY A 202 7.31 23.99 -7.61
N GLU A 203 6.92 23.62 -8.83
CA GLU A 203 5.65 22.92 -9.08
C GLU A 203 5.63 21.53 -8.46
N ALA A 204 6.71 20.75 -8.59
CA ALA A 204 6.83 19.42 -7.99
C ALA A 204 6.84 19.47 -6.45
N ASP A 205 7.52 20.45 -5.86
CA ASP A 205 7.56 20.64 -4.41
C ASP A 205 6.18 21.04 -3.87
N ALA A 206 5.45 21.90 -4.59
CA ALA A 206 4.07 22.27 -4.25
C ALA A 206 3.12 21.06 -4.36
N PHE A 207 3.22 20.30 -5.45
CA PHE A 207 2.48 19.05 -5.66
C PHE A 207 2.72 18.06 -4.50
N GLN A 208 3.99 17.84 -4.13
CA GLN A 208 4.33 16.92 -3.06
C GLN A 208 3.82 17.42 -1.70
N ALA A 209 3.88 18.73 -1.44
CA ALA A 209 3.35 19.33 -0.23
C ALA A 209 1.82 19.14 -0.14
N GLU A 210 1.10 19.35 -1.24
CA GLU A 210 -0.34 19.12 -1.31
C GLU A 210 -0.69 17.64 -1.11
N LEU A 211 0.02 16.75 -1.79
CA LEU A 211 -0.16 15.31 -1.63
C LEU A 211 0.04 14.87 -0.17
N ASN A 212 1.11 15.34 0.46
CA ASN A 212 1.39 15.04 1.87
C ASN A 212 0.33 15.65 2.81
N ALA A 213 -0.18 16.85 2.50
CA ALA A 213 -1.24 17.49 3.27
C ALA A 213 -2.55 16.68 3.20
N ILE A 214 -2.94 16.20 2.02
CA ILE A 214 -4.12 15.35 1.85
C ILE A 214 -3.95 14.04 2.63
N VAL A 215 -2.80 13.36 2.51
CA VAL A 215 -2.54 12.11 3.22
C VAL A 215 -2.57 12.31 4.75
N ALA A 216 -2.04 13.43 5.24
CA ALA A 216 -1.99 13.76 6.66
C ALA A 216 -3.32 14.28 7.24
N ASP A 217 -4.28 14.71 6.43
CA ASP A 217 -5.52 15.32 6.89
C ASP A 217 -6.48 14.33 7.58
N LYS A 218 -6.35 14.21 8.91
CA LYS A 218 -7.21 13.34 9.73
C LYS A 218 -8.62 13.89 9.94
N THR A 219 -8.95 15.09 9.44
CA THR A 219 -10.32 15.63 9.52
C THR A 219 -11.24 15.02 8.45
N LYS A 220 -10.66 14.49 7.36
CA LYS A 220 -11.39 13.84 6.25
C LYS A 220 -11.37 12.32 6.40
N THR A 221 -12.42 11.65 5.89
CA THR A 221 -12.42 10.18 5.85
C THR A 221 -11.44 9.66 4.81
N THR A 222 -10.97 8.43 4.99
CA THR A 222 -10.02 7.78 4.06
C THR A 222 -10.54 7.75 2.62
N ALA A 223 -11.83 7.47 2.40
CA ALA A 223 -12.44 7.51 1.07
C ALA A 223 -12.39 8.89 0.38
N GLN A 224 -12.48 9.98 1.16
CA GLN A 224 -12.40 11.34 0.61
C GLN A 224 -10.96 11.65 0.23
N ARG A 225 -10.01 11.35 1.13
CA ARG A 225 -8.58 11.50 0.87
C ARG A 225 -8.13 10.68 -0.33
N SER A 226 -8.55 9.43 -0.45
CA SER A 226 -8.18 8.58 -1.59
C SER A 226 -8.67 9.14 -2.92
N LEU A 227 -9.85 9.77 -2.94
CA LEU A 227 -10.38 10.41 -4.14
C LEU A 227 -9.62 11.70 -4.48
N GLU A 228 -9.32 12.53 -3.47
CA GLU A 228 -8.50 13.74 -3.65
C GLU A 228 -7.09 13.38 -4.13
N VAL A 229 -6.44 12.38 -3.53
CA VAL A 229 -5.15 11.85 -3.99
C VAL A 229 -5.29 11.36 -5.43
N THR A 230 -6.30 10.56 -5.76
CA THR A 230 -6.48 10.03 -7.12
C THR A 230 -6.61 11.15 -8.16
N ASN A 231 -7.32 12.22 -7.84
CA ASN A 231 -7.43 13.38 -8.73
C ASN A 231 -6.09 14.08 -8.89
N LEU A 232 -5.37 14.30 -7.78
CA LEU A 232 -4.06 14.95 -7.80
C LEU A 232 -3.04 14.10 -8.59
N LEU A 233 -3.07 12.78 -8.47
CA LEU A 233 -2.17 11.87 -9.20
C LEU A 233 -2.23 12.00 -10.73
N LEU A 234 -3.33 12.55 -11.29
CA LEU A 234 -3.43 12.84 -12.73
C LEU A 234 -2.40 13.88 -13.18
N GLU A 235 -1.94 14.75 -12.28
CA GLU A 235 -0.97 15.82 -12.56
C GLU A 235 0.49 15.34 -12.47
N ALA A 236 0.75 14.23 -11.75
CA ALA A 236 2.10 13.71 -11.54
C ALA A 236 2.81 13.31 -12.86
N ASN A 237 2.10 12.60 -13.74
CA ASN A 237 2.66 12.12 -15.01
C ASN A 237 3.03 13.26 -15.98
N PRO A 238 2.17 14.28 -16.19
CA PRO A 238 2.55 15.49 -16.93
C PRO A 238 3.80 16.16 -16.38
N LEU A 239 3.91 16.34 -15.06
CA LEU A 239 5.07 16.98 -14.42
C LEU A 239 6.35 16.17 -14.63
N LEU A 240 6.31 14.85 -14.37
CA LEU A 240 7.44 13.95 -14.63
C LEU A 240 7.82 13.91 -16.11
N SER A 241 6.83 13.93 -17.02
CA SER A 241 7.09 13.99 -18.46
C SER A 241 7.81 15.28 -18.84
N GLN A 242 7.40 16.42 -18.32
CA GLN A 242 8.09 17.70 -18.55
C GLN A 242 9.52 17.67 -17.99
N LEU A 243 9.71 17.13 -16.78
CA LEU A 243 11.03 16.92 -16.20
C LEU A 243 11.90 15.95 -17.01
N SER A 244 11.33 15.07 -17.82
CA SER A 244 12.11 14.21 -18.72
C SER A 244 12.55 14.90 -20.04
N ARG A 245 11.91 16.01 -20.44
CA ARG A 245 12.18 16.69 -21.73
C ARG A 245 13.46 17.52 -21.72
N THR A 246 14.54 17.01 -22.31
CA THR A 246 15.82 17.72 -22.38
C THR A 246 16.09 18.29 -23.78
N ARG A 247 17.03 19.24 -23.87
CA ARG A 247 17.56 19.78 -25.14
C ARG A 247 18.91 19.15 -25.50
N ILE A 248 19.15 17.90 -25.08
CA ILE A 248 20.41 17.18 -25.31
C ILE A 248 20.68 16.99 -26.81
N ASP A 249 19.64 16.76 -27.60
CA ASP A 249 19.66 16.65 -29.05
C ASP A 249 20.19 17.92 -29.72
N VAL A 250 19.75 19.10 -29.27
CA VAL A 250 20.23 20.40 -29.76
C VAL A 250 21.71 20.57 -29.46
N VAL A 251 22.13 20.25 -28.22
CA VAL A 251 23.55 20.33 -27.82
C VAL A 251 24.40 19.33 -28.63
N ARG A 252 23.90 18.13 -28.87
CA ARG A 252 24.57 17.12 -29.70
C ARG A 252 24.71 17.59 -31.15
N GLY A 253 23.70 18.26 -31.70
CA GLY A 253 23.77 18.89 -33.02
C GLY A 253 24.90 19.92 -33.10
N ILE A 254 25.01 20.79 -32.09
CA ILE A 254 26.08 21.78 -31.97
C ILE A 254 27.46 21.11 -31.88
N LEU A 255 27.60 20.10 -31.03
CA LEU A 255 28.84 19.32 -30.88
C LEU A 255 29.22 18.59 -32.18
N GLY A 256 28.23 18.07 -32.91
CA GLY A 256 28.41 17.49 -34.24
C GLY A 256 28.99 18.51 -35.22
N THR A 257 28.43 19.72 -35.28
CA THR A 257 28.93 20.81 -36.13
C THR A 257 30.37 21.18 -35.77
N ILE A 258 30.71 21.30 -34.49
CA ILE A 258 32.09 21.59 -34.04
C ILE A 258 33.05 20.49 -34.49
N SER A 259 32.66 19.22 -34.33
CA SER A 259 33.50 18.07 -34.73
C SER A 259 33.72 17.94 -36.24
N MET A 260 32.80 18.46 -37.05
CA MET A 260 32.84 18.41 -38.51
C MET A 260 33.44 19.65 -39.17
N GLN A 261 33.84 20.68 -38.39
CA GLN A 261 34.52 21.85 -38.91
C GLN A 261 35.92 21.46 -39.45
N GLN A 262 35.93 20.97 -40.69
CA GLN A 262 37.14 20.79 -41.48
C GLN A 262 37.39 22.02 -42.35
N SER A 263 38.68 22.27 -42.53
CA SER A 263 39.32 23.45 -43.10
C SER A 263 38.64 24.04 -44.33
N ILE A 264 38.11 25.27 -44.24
CA ILE A 264 38.00 26.19 -45.39
C ILE A 264 39.42 26.74 -45.65
N ALA A 265 39.87 26.68 -46.91
CA ALA A 265 41.25 26.85 -47.36
C ALA A 265 41.99 28.11 -46.82
N PRO A 266 43.33 28.05 -46.66
CA PRO A 266 44.13 29.15 -46.12
C PRO A 266 44.18 30.37 -47.05
N LEU A 267 44.09 31.56 -46.47
CA LEU A 267 44.47 32.84 -47.07
C LEU A 267 45.88 33.19 -46.56
N SER A 268 46.92 32.67 -47.21
CA SER A 268 48.33 32.95 -46.86
C SER A 268 49.13 33.22 -48.12
N ASP A 269 49.96 34.27 -48.10
CA ASP A 269 50.84 34.68 -49.20
C ASP A 269 52.14 33.84 -49.30
N SER A 270 52.40 32.92 -48.34
CA SER A 270 53.55 31.99 -48.40
C SER A 270 53.20 30.54 -48.07
N ASP A 271 53.85 29.60 -48.75
CA ASP A 271 53.64 28.15 -48.62
C ASP A 271 54.03 27.59 -47.24
N GLU A 272 55.08 28.13 -46.62
CA GLU A 272 55.56 27.69 -45.30
C GLU A 272 54.59 28.11 -44.18
N LEU A 273 54.06 29.34 -44.26
CA LEU A 273 53.07 29.84 -43.31
C LEU A 273 51.73 29.12 -43.51
N ALA A 274 51.34 28.83 -44.75
CA ALA A 274 50.14 28.05 -45.07
C ALA A 274 50.22 26.65 -44.47
N THR A 275 51.34 25.95 -44.66
CA THR A 275 51.58 24.60 -44.12
C THR A 275 51.52 24.59 -42.59
N ARG A 276 52.14 25.57 -41.92
CA ARG A 276 52.11 25.69 -40.46
C ARG A 276 50.70 25.98 -39.93
N GLN A 277 49.96 26.86 -40.60
CA GLN A 277 48.57 27.16 -40.25
C GLN A 277 47.68 25.93 -40.40
N ASP A 278 47.83 25.15 -41.47
CA ASP A 278 47.05 23.94 -41.67
C ASP A 278 47.36 22.86 -40.62
N GLN A 279 48.63 22.70 -40.23
CA GLN A 279 49.01 21.77 -39.17
C GLN A 279 48.40 22.15 -37.82
N VAL A 280 48.47 23.43 -37.45
CA VAL A 280 47.88 23.95 -36.21
C VAL A 280 46.35 23.84 -36.22
N ARG A 281 45.70 24.15 -37.33
CA ARG A 281 44.25 24.00 -37.49
C ARG A 281 43.82 22.53 -37.40
N GLY A 282 44.62 21.61 -37.93
CA GLY A 282 44.42 20.17 -37.78
C GLY A 282 44.45 19.73 -36.31
N GLN A 283 45.39 20.25 -35.52
CA GLN A 283 45.48 19.99 -34.08
C GLN A 283 44.29 20.60 -33.30
N ILE A 284 43.88 21.83 -33.64
CA ILE A 284 42.71 22.46 -33.01
C ILE A 284 41.42 21.72 -33.35
N ALA A 285 41.26 21.30 -34.61
CA ALA A 285 40.14 20.50 -35.05
C ALA A 285 40.10 19.14 -34.32
N SER A 286 41.25 18.47 -34.18
CA SER A 286 41.31 17.18 -33.47
C SER A 286 41.00 17.34 -31.98
N MET A 287 41.54 18.37 -31.31
CA MET A 287 41.23 18.67 -29.92
C MET A 287 39.74 18.98 -29.72
N ALA A 288 39.16 19.83 -30.57
CA ALA A 288 37.74 20.18 -30.50
C ALA A 288 36.84 18.97 -30.79
N ALA A 289 37.22 18.11 -31.73
CA ALA A 289 36.52 16.86 -32.03
C ALA A 289 36.60 15.88 -30.86
N GLU A 290 37.76 15.72 -30.22
CA GLU A 290 37.93 14.86 -29.05
C GLU A 290 37.05 15.32 -27.87
N VAL A 291 37.08 16.61 -27.56
CA VAL A 291 36.24 17.21 -26.51
C VAL A 291 34.75 17.03 -26.84
N SER A 292 34.36 17.33 -28.08
CA SER A 292 32.97 17.20 -28.53
C SER A 292 32.49 15.75 -28.45
N LEU A 293 33.34 14.79 -28.83
CA LEU A 293 33.06 13.37 -28.74
C LEU A 293 32.94 12.89 -27.29
N ARG A 294 33.83 13.36 -26.39
CA ARG A 294 33.77 13.04 -24.97
C ARG A 294 32.47 13.55 -24.33
N ILE A 295 32.16 14.83 -24.50
CA ILE A 295 30.93 15.43 -23.93
C ILE A 295 29.69 14.81 -24.57
N GLY A 296 29.70 14.61 -25.90
CA GLY A 296 28.60 13.95 -26.60
C GLY A 296 28.35 12.52 -26.12
N LYS A 297 29.41 11.75 -25.81
CA LYS A 297 29.30 10.41 -25.22
C LYS A 297 28.70 10.44 -23.82
N GLU A 298 29.13 11.36 -22.96
CA GLU A 298 28.56 11.49 -21.61
C GLU A 298 27.09 11.92 -21.65
N LEU A 299 26.74 12.90 -22.51
CA LEU A 299 25.34 13.29 -22.71
C LEU A 299 24.49 12.14 -23.26
N THR A 300 25.03 11.30 -24.14
CA THR A 300 24.34 10.10 -24.65
C THR A 300 24.17 9.05 -23.56
N LYS A 301 25.18 8.89 -22.69
CA LYS A 301 25.10 8.00 -21.53
C LYS A 301 24.03 8.46 -20.55
N LEU A 302 23.96 9.76 -20.28
CA LEU A 302 22.93 10.37 -19.44
C LEU A 302 21.54 10.25 -20.05
N GLU A 303 21.40 10.45 -21.36
CA GLU A 303 20.13 10.26 -22.08
C GLU A 303 19.66 8.81 -21.99
N LYS A 304 20.55 7.84 -22.20
CA LYS A 304 20.23 6.40 -22.07
C LYS A 304 19.98 5.95 -20.64
N ALA A 305 20.60 6.63 -19.66
CA ALA A 305 20.37 6.39 -18.25
C ALA A 305 19.00 6.90 -17.80
N ASN A 306 18.39 7.82 -18.55
CA ASN A 306 17.02 8.25 -18.31
C ASN A 306 16.05 7.07 -18.53
N LYS A 307 15.50 6.58 -17.43
CA LYS A 307 14.50 5.50 -17.40
C LYS A 307 13.14 5.98 -16.89
N PHE A 308 12.78 7.26 -17.09
CA PHE A 308 11.43 7.71 -16.77
C PHE A 308 10.43 7.02 -17.69
N LYS A 309 9.87 5.92 -17.19
CA LYS A 309 8.69 5.30 -17.80
C LYS A 309 7.47 6.01 -17.24
N PRO A 310 6.44 6.28 -18.06
CA PRO A 310 5.17 6.77 -17.54
C PRO A 310 4.65 5.74 -16.54
N THR A 311 4.58 6.12 -15.27
CA THR A 311 4.03 5.27 -14.21
C THR A 311 2.62 5.73 -13.96
N TYR A 312 1.64 4.85 -14.19
CA TYR A 312 0.26 5.17 -13.85
C TYR A 312 0.08 4.99 -12.35
N TYR A 313 0.15 6.10 -11.61
CA TYR A 313 -0.20 6.11 -10.20
C TYR A 313 -1.72 6.04 -10.06
N ARG A 314 -2.20 5.08 -9.26
CA ARG A 314 -3.58 5.01 -8.83
C ARG A 314 -3.60 4.59 -7.37
N VAL A 315 -4.54 5.12 -6.60
CA VAL A 315 -4.84 4.56 -5.28
C VAL A 315 -5.55 3.23 -5.49
N LEU A 316 -5.13 2.20 -4.77
CA LEU A 316 -5.76 0.88 -4.84
C LEU A 316 -7.20 0.91 -4.30
N GLY A 317 -8.07 0.12 -4.91
CA GLY A 317 -9.40 -0.11 -4.36
C GLY A 317 -9.33 -0.84 -3.02
N PRO A 318 -10.38 -0.80 -2.17
CA PRO A 318 -10.36 -1.38 -0.83
C PRO A 318 -9.88 -2.84 -0.76
N PHE A 319 -10.37 -3.69 -1.66
CA PHE A 319 -10.00 -5.10 -1.71
C PHE A 319 -8.56 -5.31 -2.22
N GLU A 320 -8.17 -4.56 -3.24
CA GLU A 320 -6.80 -4.61 -3.80
C GLU A 320 -5.77 -4.15 -2.77
N ALA A 321 -6.09 -3.08 -2.02
CA ALA A 321 -5.25 -2.55 -0.97
C ALA A 321 -5.01 -3.59 0.13
N ILE A 322 -6.05 -4.33 0.56
CA ILE A 322 -5.91 -5.39 1.57
C ILE A 322 -4.98 -6.50 1.08
N ILE A 323 -5.07 -6.89 -0.19
CA ILE A 323 -4.21 -7.94 -0.75
C ILE A 323 -2.76 -7.44 -0.86
N ALA A 324 -2.56 -6.22 -1.36
CA ALA A 324 -1.23 -5.64 -1.53
C ALA A 324 -0.53 -5.39 -0.20
N HIS A 325 -1.28 -4.92 0.81
CA HIS A 325 -0.80 -4.55 2.14
C HIS A 325 -1.29 -5.51 3.23
N PHE A 326 -1.29 -6.81 2.91
CA PHE A 326 -1.79 -7.84 3.81
C PHE A 326 -1.01 -7.89 5.13
N ASP A 327 0.26 -7.51 5.12
CA ASP A 327 1.10 -7.42 6.32
C ASP A 327 0.51 -6.51 7.40
N VAL A 328 -0.12 -5.39 7.00
CA VAL A 328 -0.76 -4.46 7.93
C VAL A 328 -2.26 -4.76 8.10
N ALA A 329 -2.90 -5.36 7.10
CA ALA A 329 -4.32 -5.74 7.17
C ALA A 329 -4.56 -7.01 8.03
N ALA A 330 -3.63 -7.96 8.04
CA ALA A 330 -3.83 -9.28 8.66
C ALA A 330 -4.21 -9.23 10.15
N PRO A 331 -3.60 -8.40 11.01
CA PRO A 331 -4.01 -8.30 12.41
C PRO A 331 -5.48 -7.88 12.57
N PHE A 332 -5.96 -6.96 11.72
CA PHE A 332 -7.36 -6.53 11.73
C PHE A 332 -8.29 -7.63 11.22
N CYS A 333 -7.91 -8.33 10.14
CA CYS A 333 -8.66 -9.48 9.64
C CYS A 333 -8.82 -10.56 10.72
N LEU A 334 -7.73 -10.89 11.44
CA LEU A 334 -7.76 -11.85 12.53
C LEU A 334 -8.64 -11.38 13.70
N LEU A 335 -8.57 -10.10 14.06
CA LEU A 335 -9.38 -9.52 15.12
C LEU A 335 -10.89 -9.62 14.78
N ILE A 336 -11.26 -9.27 13.56
CA ILE A 336 -12.66 -9.28 13.10
C ILE A 336 -13.19 -10.71 13.08
N LEU A 337 -12.43 -11.65 12.52
CA LEU A 337 -12.77 -13.08 12.55
C LEU A 337 -12.84 -13.62 14.00
N ALA A 338 -11.98 -13.11 14.90
CA ALA A 338 -12.02 -13.52 16.28
C ALA A 338 -13.31 -13.06 16.99
N ILE A 339 -13.73 -11.81 16.73
CA ILE A 339 -14.97 -11.23 17.26
C ILE A 339 -16.20 -11.97 16.76
N ASP A 340 -16.29 -12.21 15.46
CA ASP A 340 -17.51 -12.76 14.86
C ASP A 340 -17.64 -14.28 15.02
N LEU A 341 -16.52 -15.00 15.04
CA LEU A 341 -16.50 -16.46 14.97
C LEU A 341 -15.84 -17.11 16.17
N LEU A 342 -14.60 -16.72 16.50
CA LEU A 342 -13.78 -17.45 17.48
C LEU A 342 -14.31 -17.30 18.91
N ILE A 343 -14.63 -16.08 19.34
CA ILE A 343 -15.13 -15.82 20.71
C ILE A 343 -16.48 -16.51 20.94
N PRO A 344 -17.49 -16.38 20.05
CA PRO A 344 -18.75 -17.10 20.21
C PRO A 344 -18.58 -18.62 20.21
N LEU A 345 -17.70 -19.17 19.37
CA LEU A 345 -17.38 -20.61 19.34
C LEU A 345 -16.72 -21.10 20.63
N ALA A 346 -15.77 -20.33 21.16
CA ALA A 346 -15.07 -20.68 22.39
C ALA A 346 -16.05 -20.71 23.58
N GLY A 347 -16.94 -19.71 23.69
CA GLY A 347 -17.95 -19.68 24.74
C GLY A 347 -18.95 -20.84 24.62
N LEU A 348 -19.36 -21.22 23.41
CA LEU A 348 -20.24 -22.37 23.18
C LEU A 348 -19.55 -23.70 23.55
N SER A 349 -18.25 -23.82 23.30
CA SER A 349 -17.44 -24.97 23.70
C SER A 349 -17.31 -25.09 25.22
N ILE A 350 -17.06 -23.98 25.92
CA ILE A 350 -17.05 -23.91 27.38
C ILE A 350 -18.42 -24.30 27.95
N LEU A 351 -19.51 -23.76 27.39
CA LEU A 351 -20.86 -24.04 27.84
C LEU A 351 -21.25 -25.51 27.64
N SER A 352 -20.82 -26.11 26.53
CA SER A 352 -21.02 -27.54 26.24
C SER A 352 -20.27 -28.42 27.25
N PHE A 353 -19.04 -28.07 27.59
CA PHE A 353 -18.24 -28.77 28.59
C PHE A 353 -18.89 -28.70 29.99
N LEU A 354 -19.33 -27.51 30.40
CA LEU A 354 -20.00 -27.31 31.69
C LEU A 354 -21.33 -28.09 31.75
N TYR A 355 -22.09 -28.11 30.66
CA TYR A 355 -23.32 -28.89 30.57
C TYR A 355 -23.07 -30.40 30.66
N ASP A 356 -22.06 -30.91 29.95
CA ASP A 356 -21.69 -32.34 30.04
C ASP A 356 -21.23 -32.72 31.45
N LYS A 357 -20.48 -31.84 32.13
CA LYS A 357 -20.10 -32.01 33.54
C LYS A 357 -21.34 -32.07 34.45
N ARG A 358 -22.31 -31.17 34.27
CA ARG A 358 -23.59 -31.18 34.99
C ARG A 358 -24.38 -32.46 34.74
N ARG A 359 -24.48 -32.92 33.49
CA ARG A 359 -25.20 -34.13 33.11
C ARG A 359 -24.59 -35.38 33.76
N ARG A 360 -23.26 -35.50 33.76
CA ARG A 360 -22.55 -36.62 34.44
C ARG A 360 -22.75 -36.57 35.95
N GLY A 361 -22.67 -35.38 36.56
CA GLY A 361 -22.89 -35.20 38.00
C GLY A 361 -24.31 -35.59 38.44
N ASN A 362 -25.33 -35.23 37.66
CA ASN A 362 -26.71 -35.63 37.95
C ASN A 362 -26.93 -37.14 37.81
N LYS A 363 -26.33 -37.77 36.79
CA LYS A 363 -26.44 -39.22 36.60
C LYS A 363 -25.85 -40.00 37.79
N SER A 364 -24.68 -39.57 38.30
CA SER A 364 -24.07 -40.18 39.47
C SER A 364 -24.86 -39.96 40.78
N ALA A 365 -25.62 -38.86 40.88
CA ALA A 365 -26.49 -38.62 42.03
C ALA A 365 -27.76 -39.49 41.98
N ASP A 366 -28.39 -39.64 40.81
CA ASP A 366 -29.56 -40.52 40.62
C ASP A 366 -29.19 -42.01 40.81
N ASP A 367 -28.02 -42.44 40.33
CA ASP A 367 -27.55 -43.83 40.52
C ASP A 367 -27.32 -44.13 42.02
N ASN A 368 -26.74 -43.19 42.79
CA ASN A 368 -26.55 -43.33 44.24
C ASN A 368 -27.87 -43.33 45.04
N ASP A 369 -28.89 -42.60 44.59
CA ASP A 369 -30.21 -42.58 45.24
C ASP A 369 -31.03 -43.84 44.90
N SER A 370 -30.74 -44.47 43.77
CA SER A 370 -31.34 -45.74 43.36
C SER A 370 -30.83 -46.96 44.15
N ASP A 371 -29.59 -46.93 44.64
CA ASP A 371 -29.02 -47.95 45.55
C ASP A 371 -29.58 -47.88 46.98
N ASN A 372 -30.24 -46.77 47.34
CA ASN A 372 -30.90 -46.59 48.65
C ASN A 372 -32.39 -46.94 48.66
N ARG A 373 -32.97 -47.37 47.52
CA ARG A 373 -34.32 -47.94 47.51
C ARG A 373 -34.25 -49.39 48.00
N PRO A 374 -35.03 -49.80 49.01
CA PRO A 374 -35.10 -51.20 49.39
C PRO A 374 -35.51 -51.99 48.15
N SER A 375 -34.62 -52.88 47.70
CA SER A 375 -34.86 -53.67 46.49
C SER A 375 -36.25 -54.32 46.56
N ALA A 376 -36.98 -54.42 45.46
CA ALA A 376 -38.29 -55.08 45.41
C ALA A 376 -38.26 -56.51 45.98
N THR A 377 -37.07 -57.11 46.05
CA THR A 377 -36.74 -58.35 46.78
C THR A 377 -36.93 -58.25 48.29
N ALA A 378 -36.51 -57.15 48.93
CA ALA A 378 -36.68 -56.91 50.35
C ALA A 378 -38.17 -56.71 50.75
N GLU A 379 -38.95 -56.02 49.92
CA GLU A 379 -40.41 -55.90 50.15
C GLU A 379 -41.13 -57.24 49.97
N ARG A 380 -40.74 -58.06 48.98
CA ARG A 380 -41.29 -59.41 48.79
C ARG A 380 -40.95 -60.35 49.95
N LEU A 381 -39.75 -60.25 50.51
CA LEU A 381 -39.36 -61.05 51.68
C LEU A 381 -40.17 -60.66 52.94
N ALA A 382 -40.40 -59.36 53.13
CA ALA A 382 -41.20 -58.84 54.24
C ALA A 382 -42.69 -59.24 54.12
N ALA A 383 -43.23 -59.30 52.89
CA ALA A 383 -44.59 -59.76 52.64
C ALA A 383 -44.76 -61.26 52.94
N ASN A 384 -43.80 -62.09 52.53
CA ASN A 384 -43.86 -63.54 52.78
C ASN A 384 -43.73 -63.90 54.28
N LEU A 385 -42.91 -63.17 55.04
CA LEU A 385 -42.80 -63.37 56.50
C LEU A 385 -44.08 -63.00 57.26
N ARG A 386 -44.91 -62.10 56.73
CA ARG A 386 -46.22 -61.77 57.31
C ARG A 386 -47.28 -62.83 57.02
N ALA A 387 -47.21 -63.50 55.86
CA ALA A 387 -48.15 -64.54 55.47
C ALA A 387 -48.01 -65.83 56.31
N VAL A 388 -46.80 -66.17 56.77
CA VAL A 388 -46.54 -67.37 57.57
C VAL A 388 -47.06 -67.25 59.01
N LYS A 389 -47.34 -66.04 59.50
CA LYS A 389 -47.74 -65.80 60.91
C LYS A 389 -49.24 -65.99 61.18
N VAL A 390 -50.05 -66.33 60.18
CA VAL A 390 -51.52 -66.45 60.29
C VAL A 390 -52.00 -67.85 59.88
N GLN A 391 -51.74 -68.85 60.72
CA GLN A 391 -52.51 -70.10 60.73
C GLN A 391 -52.98 -70.38 62.16
N PRO A 392 -54.26 -70.13 62.49
CA PRO A 392 -54.82 -70.57 63.75
C PRO A 392 -55.17 -72.08 63.69
N THR A 393 -54.70 -72.80 64.70
CA THR A 393 -55.01 -74.22 64.97
C THR A 393 -56.51 -74.42 65.18
N PRO A 394 -57.12 -75.49 64.62
CA PRO A 394 -58.54 -75.76 64.81
C PRO A 394 -58.78 -76.36 66.21
N ARG A 395 -59.68 -75.75 67.00
CA ARG A 395 -60.24 -76.34 68.22
C ARG A 395 -61.53 -77.06 67.88
N GLY A 396 -61.58 -78.36 68.19
CA GLY A 396 -62.79 -79.18 68.16
C GLY A 396 -63.67 -78.92 69.38
N ASN A 397 -64.99 -78.91 69.18
CA ASN A 397 -65.92 -80.01 69.50
C ASN A 397 -67.30 -79.67 68.94
#